data_AF-A0A947C646-F1
#
_entry.id   AF-A0A947C646-F1
#
_cell.length_a   1.000
_cell.length_b   1.000
_cell.length_c   1.000
_cell.angle_alpha   90.00
_cell.angle_beta   90.00
_cell.angle_gamma   90.00
#
_symmetry.space_group_name_H-M   'P 1'
#
loop_
_entity.id
_entity.type
_entity.pdbx_description
1 polymer ?
#
loop_
_entity_poly.entity_id
_entity_poly.type
_entity_poly.pdbx_seq_one_letter_code
_entity_poly.pdbx_strand_id
1 'polypeptide(L)'
;MIVNADVTFADTRPTYVVSSWLFARVLGGVLSIAFLSLGVQAKGLFGSSGVMPILMLVEQAKGAGHSFWQHPSALWWGSGDTMIGAVWVVGMVAALAVLLGFVPKLALAVSWFAYLSFVSLGWPFMSFQWDVLLLEVSFTAFFFVPLRLWDRPSGHPAPHPIARWALWWLLFRLV
;
A
#
# COMPACT_ATOMS: atom_id res chain seq x y z
N MET A 1 -8.97 49.90 -36.26
CA MET A 1 -9.26 48.44 -36.24
C MET A 1 -7.92 47.74 -36.01
N ILE A 2 -7.56 47.48 -34.74
CA ILE A 2 -6.36 46.72 -34.37
C ILE A 2 -6.87 45.50 -33.62
N VAL A 3 -6.72 44.33 -34.23
CA VAL A 3 -7.07 43.04 -33.64
C VAL A 3 -5.91 42.64 -32.73
N ASN A 4 -6.11 42.71 -31.41
CA ASN A 4 -5.22 42.05 -30.46
C ASN A 4 -5.47 40.54 -30.57
N ALA A 5 -4.52 39.83 -31.19
CA ALA A 5 -4.47 38.39 -31.12
C ALA A 5 -3.87 38.00 -29.75
N ASP A 6 -4.73 37.67 -28.79
CA ASP A 6 -4.32 36.99 -27.57
C ASP A 6 -3.84 35.58 -27.94
N VAL A 7 -2.55 35.46 -28.24
CA VAL A 7 -1.87 34.16 -28.35
C VAL A 7 -1.78 33.58 -26.95
N THR A 8 -2.79 32.82 -26.55
CA THR A 8 -2.73 32.01 -25.33
C THR A 8 -1.65 30.95 -25.50
N PHE A 9 -0.46 31.20 -24.94
CA PHE A 9 0.53 30.15 -24.77
C PHE A 9 -0.12 29.06 -23.91
N ALA A 10 -0.42 27.91 -24.52
CA ALA A 10 -0.80 26.73 -23.75
C ALA A 10 0.31 26.47 -22.71
N ASP A 11 -0.04 26.42 -21.43
CA ASP A 11 0.91 26.15 -20.36
C ASP A 11 1.53 24.76 -20.59
N THR A 12 2.74 24.71 -21.15
CA THR A 12 3.44 23.47 -21.54
C THR A 12 4.08 22.74 -20.35
N ARG A 13 3.73 23.13 -19.11
CA ARG A 13 4.28 22.50 -17.91
C ARG A 13 3.91 21.02 -17.90
N PRO A 14 4.90 20.11 -17.78
CA PRO A 14 4.62 18.69 -17.70
C PRO A 14 3.74 18.42 -16.48
N THR A 15 2.48 18.11 -16.75
CA THR A 15 1.50 17.79 -15.72
C THR A 15 1.59 16.28 -15.54
N TYR A 16 2.31 15.79 -14.52
CA TYR A 16 2.60 14.36 -14.24
C TYR A 16 1.35 13.49 -13.92
N VAL A 17 0.17 13.95 -14.33
CA VAL A 17 -1.16 13.41 -14.07
C VAL A 17 -1.32 11.99 -14.58
N VAL A 18 -0.94 11.74 -15.84
CA VAL A 18 -1.04 10.40 -16.45
C VAL A 18 -0.09 9.43 -15.76
N SER A 19 1.14 9.88 -15.48
CA SER A 19 2.15 9.04 -14.81
C SER A 19 1.74 8.67 -13.39
N SER A 20 1.20 9.62 -12.61
CA SER A 20 0.77 9.33 -11.22
C SER A 20 -0.50 8.48 -11.18
N TRP A 21 -1.42 8.69 -12.12
CA TRP A 21 -2.59 7.83 -12.29
C TRP A 21 -2.16 6.39 -12.62
N LEU A 22 -1.28 6.21 -13.62
CA LEU A 22 -0.78 4.89 -14.00
C LEU A 22 0.00 4.23 -12.86
N PHE A 23 0.85 4.99 -12.18
CA PHE A 23 1.61 4.53 -11.02
C PHE A 23 0.68 3.94 -9.95
N ALA A 24 -0.42 4.62 -9.61
CA ALA A 24 -1.37 4.12 -8.61
C ALA A 24 -1.99 2.78 -9.04
N ARG A 25 -2.30 2.59 -10.33
CA ARG A 25 -2.85 1.33 -10.83
C ARG A 25 -1.82 0.20 -10.80
N VAL A 26 -0.60 0.49 -11.24
CA VAL A 26 0.52 -0.47 -11.20
C VAL A 26 0.81 -0.87 -9.76
N LEU A 27 0.83 0.08 -8.83
CA LEU A 27 1.00 -0.19 -7.40
C LEU A 27 -0.10 -1.10 -6.85
N GLY A 28 -1.36 -0.85 -7.21
CA GLY A 28 -2.47 -1.75 -6.86
C GLY A 28 -2.28 -3.17 -7.42
N GLY A 29 -1.76 -3.29 -8.64
CA GLY A 29 -1.40 -4.58 -9.25
C GLY A 29 -0.29 -5.29 -8.49
N VAL A 30 0.79 -4.59 -8.14
CA VAL A 30 1.91 -5.13 -7.34
C VAL A 30 1.43 -5.58 -5.96
N LEU A 31 0.62 -4.76 -5.27
CA LEU A 31 0.01 -5.13 -3.99
C LEU A 31 -0.87 -6.38 -4.13
N SER A 32 -1.66 -6.48 -5.21
CA SER A 32 -2.50 -7.65 -5.46
C SER A 32 -1.66 -8.92 -5.66
N ILE A 33 -0.55 -8.83 -6.40
CA ILE A 33 0.39 -9.95 -6.57
C ILE A 33 1.04 -10.31 -5.23
N ALA A 34 1.44 -9.33 -4.44
CA ALA A 34 2.02 -9.55 -3.11
C ALA A 34 1.03 -10.25 -2.18
N PHE A 35 -0.23 -9.80 -2.13
CA PHE A 35 -1.28 -10.48 -1.37
C PHE A 35 -1.58 -11.87 -1.90
N LEU A 36 -1.54 -12.11 -3.21
CA LEU A 36 -1.77 -13.43 -3.77
C LEU A 36 -0.67 -14.40 -3.34
N SER A 37 0.59 -13.96 -3.48
CA SER A 37 1.77 -14.70 -3.02
C SER A 37 1.69 -14.99 -1.52
N LEU A 38 1.32 -13.98 -0.73
CA LEU A 38 1.10 -14.12 0.70
C LEU A 38 -0.02 -15.12 0.99
N GLY A 39 -1.15 -15.08 0.28
CA GLY A 39 -2.29 -15.95 0.53
C GLY A 39 -1.99 -17.44 0.34
N VAL A 40 -1.21 -17.78 -0.70
CA VAL A 40 -0.75 -19.16 -0.95
C VAL A 40 0.10 -19.69 0.22
N GLN A 41 0.87 -18.81 0.85
CA GLN A 41 1.82 -19.15 1.91
C GLN A 41 1.24 -18.99 3.32
N ALA A 42 0.35 -18.03 3.53
CA ALA A 42 -0.09 -17.55 4.84
C ALA A 42 -0.74 -18.65 5.67
N LYS A 43 -1.50 -19.56 5.05
CA LYS A 43 -2.14 -20.67 5.77
C LYS A 43 -1.10 -21.67 6.29
N GLY A 44 -0.08 -21.99 5.50
CA GLY A 44 0.98 -22.93 5.88
C GLY A 44 2.01 -22.35 6.83
N LEU A 45 2.23 -21.04 6.78
CA LEU A 45 3.15 -20.34 7.68
C LEU A 45 2.47 -19.91 8.98
N PHE A 46 1.42 -19.10 8.89
CA PHE A 46 0.86 -18.35 10.01
C PHE A 46 -0.38 -18.96 10.65
N GLY A 47 -0.99 -19.96 10.00
CA GLY A 47 -2.15 -20.66 10.55
C GLY A 47 -1.83 -21.37 11.86
N SER A 48 -2.88 -21.78 12.57
CA SER A 48 -2.82 -22.52 13.83
C SER A 48 -1.99 -23.81 13.77
N SER A 49 -2.02 -24.50 12.63
CA SER A 49 -1.18 -25.67 12.34
C SER A 49 0.01 -25.35 11.41
N GLY A 50 0.34 -24.07 11.26
CA GLY A 50 1.42 -23.60 10.42
C GLY A 50 2.79 -23.79 11.07
N VAL A 51 3.85 -23.53 10.29
CA VAL A 51 5.24 -23.62 10.75
C VAL A 51 5.52 -22.62 11.88
N MET A 52 4.92 -21.43 11.81
CA MET A 52 5.07 -20.39 12.82
C MET A 52 3.73 -19.67 13.02
N PRO A 53 2.84 -20.22 13.87
CA PRO A 53 1.53 -19.65 14.10
C PRO A 53 1.62 -18.20 14.58
N ILE A 54 0.86 -17.29 13.94
CA ILE A 54 0.87 -15.86 14.28
C ILE A 54 0.44 -15.62 15.74
N LEU A 55 -0.41 -16.50 16.27
CA LEU A 55 -0.79 -16.48 17.69
C LEU A 55 0.44 -16.53 18.61
N MET A 56 1.39 -17.43 18.35
CA MET A 56 2.61 -17.55 19.14
C MET A 56 3.48 -16.29 19.03
N LEU A 57 3.57 -15.70 17.84
CA LEU A 57 4.32 -14.46 17.62
C LEU A 57 3.70 -13.27 18.37
N VAL A 58 2.38 -13.18 18.38
CA VAL A 58 1.63 -12.16 19.15
C VAL A 58 1.82 -12.36 20.66
N GLU A 59 1.76 -13.60 21.14
CA GLU A 59 2.00 -13.92 22.56
C GLU A 59 3.43 -13.63 22.98
N GLN A 60 4.41 -13.94 22.14
CA GLN A 60 5.82 -13.60 22.36
C GLN A 60 6.02 -12.08 22.43
N ALA A 61 5.41 -11.34 21.49
CA ALA A 61 5.45 -9.88 21.50
C ALA A 61 4.83 -9.31 22.79
N LYS A 62 3.65 -9.81 23.20
CA LYS A 62 3.02 -9.44 24.47
C LYS A 62 3.91 -9.73 25.68
N GLY A 63 4.53 -10.91 25.72
CA GLY A 63 5.44 -11.33 26.79
C GLY A 63 6.70 -10.47 26.89
N ALA A 64 7.19 -9.95 25.77
CA ALA A 64 8.29 -8.99 25.71
C ALA A 64 7.87 -7.54 26.06
N GLY A 65 6.60 -7.33 26.43
CA GLY A 65 6.06 -6.00 26.71
C GLY A 65 5.81 -5.15 25.47
N HIS A 66 5.82 -5.75 24.27
CA HIS A 66 5.52 -5.03 23.05
C HIS A 66 4.04 -4.72 22.92
N SER A 67 3.75 -3.56 22.33
CA SER A 67 2.38 -3.08 22.11
C SER A 67 2.15 -2.69 20.65
N PHE A 68 0.89 -2.36 20.34
CA PHE A 68 0.48 -1.86 19.03
C PHE A 68 1.35 -0.69 18.51
N TRP A 69 1.85 0.18 19.39
CA TRP A 69 2.66 1.33 18.98
C TRP A 69 4.05 0.94 18.46
N GLN A 70 4.57 -0.22 18.85
CA GLN A 70 5.85 -0.73 18.37
C GLN A 70 5.67 -1.62 17.13
N HIS A 71 4.59 -2.40 17.09
CA HIS A 71 4.26 -3.29 15.97
C HIS A 71 2.81 -3.06 15.53
N PRO A 72 2.51 -2.01 14.76
CA PRO A 72 1.14 -1.72 14.34
C PRO A 72 0.56 -2.86 13.51
N SER A 73 -0.51 -3.48 13.99
CA SER A 73 -1.16 -4.60 13.30
C SER A 73 -2.62 -4.78 13.70
N ALA A 74 -3.44 -5.23 12.77
CA ALA A 74 -4.80 -5.68 13.04
C ALA A 74 -4.85 -6.96 13.89
N LEU A 75 -3.77 -7.75 13.88
CA LEU A 75 -3.73 -9.07 14.51
C LEU A 75 -3.58 -9.02 16.05
N TRP A 76 -3.42 -7.83 16.62
CA TRP A 76 -3.48 -7.64 18.08
C TRP A 76 -4.88 -7.88 18.66
N TRP A 77 -5.93 -7.58 17.88
CA TRP A 77 -7.33 -7.77 18.27
C TRP A 77 -7.82 -9.21 18.05
N GLY A 78 -7.11 -9.99 17.25
CA GLY A 78 -7.38 -11.40 17.01
C GLY A 78 -6.29 -12.03 16.17
N SER A 79 -5.82 -13.20 16.57
CA SER A 79 -4.69 -13.90 15.95
C SER A 79 -5.03 -15.32 15.50
N GLY A 80 -6.33 -15.65 15.43
CA GLY A 80 -6.82 -16.93 14.91
C GLY A 80 -6.89 -16.95 13.37
N ASP A 81 -7.05 -18.15 12.81
CA ASP A 81 -7.06 -18.39 11.35
C ASP A 81 -8.13 -17.56 10.61
N THR A 82 -9.28 -17.33 11.24
CA THR A 82 -10.35 -16.51 10.69
C THR A 82 -9.96 -15.05 10.57
N MET A 83 -9.28 -14.50 11.58
CA MET A 83 -8.81 -13.11 11.57
C MET A 83 -7.66 -12.92 10.58
N ILE A 84 -6.74 -13.88 10.51
CA ILE A 84 -5.67 -13.92 9.50
C ILE A 84 -6.28 -13.91 8.09
N GLY A 85 -7.25 -14.80 7.83
CA GLY A 85 -7.97 -14.85 6.56
C GLY A 85 -8.72 -13.54 6.25
N ALA A 86 -9.39 -12.95 7.25
CA ALA A 86 -10.12 -11.70 7.09
C ALA A 86 -9.19 -10.54 6.71
N VAL A 87 -8.07 -10.35 7.42
CA VAL A 87 -7.09 -9.29 7.12
C VAL A 87 -6.51 -9.49 5.72
N TRP A 88 -6.21 -10.73 5.35
CA TRP A 88 -5.74 -11.06 4.00
C TRP A 88 -6.77 -10.73 2.91
N VAL A 89 -8.02 -11.18 3.05
CA VAL A 89 -9.10 -10.91 2.08
C VAL A 89 -9.35 -9.41 1.96
N VAL A 90 -9.44 -8.69 3.08
CA VAL A 90 -9.65 -7.24 3.09
C VAL A 90 -8.51 -6.51 2.39
N GLY A 91 -7.27 -6.89 2.66
CA GLY A 91 -6.09 -6.35 1.98
C GLY A 91 -6.11 -6.61 0.47
N MET A 92 -6.41 -7.84 0.06
CA MET A 92 -6.52 -8.23 -1.35
C MET A 92 -7.61 -7.44 -2.09
N VAL A 93 -8.82 -7.39 -1.54
CA VAL A 93 -9.94 -6.64 -2.15
C VAL A 93 -9.61 -5.16 -2.24
N ALA A 94 -8.97 -4.60 -1.21
CA ALA A 94 -8.53 -3.21 -1.22
C ALA A 94 -7.44 -2.95 -2.28
N ALA A 95 -6.46 -3.86 -2.44
CA ALA A 95 -5.45 -3.76 -3.49
C ALA A 95 -6.06 -3.80 -4.90
N LEU A 96 -7.05 -4.69 -5.12
CA LEU A 96 -7.82 -4.73 -6.38
C LEU A 96 -8.62 -3.46 -6.59
N ALA A 97 -9.20 -2.87 -5.54
CA ALA A 97 -9.89 -1.59 -5.63
C ALA A 97 -8.93 -0.45 -6.02
N VAL A 98 -7.68 -0.44 -5.53
CA VAL A 98 -6.63 0.49 -6.00
C VAL A 98 -6.33 0.28 -7.48
N LEU A 99 -6.15 -0.97 -7.91
CA LEU A 99 -5.90 -1.34 -9.31
C LEU A 99 -7.03 -0.88 -10.25
N LEU A 100 -8.29 -1.02 -9.80
CA LEU A 100 -9.48 -0.57 -10.53
C LEU A 100 -9.76 0.94 -10.35
N GLY A 101 -9.10 1.58 -9.39
CA GLY A 101 -9.24 2.99 -9.02
C GLY A 101 -10.57 3.32 -8.38
N PHE A 102 -11.15 2.36 -7.68
CA PHE A 102 -12.31 2.54 -6.83
C PHE A 102 -11.85 3.02 -5.45
N VAL A 103 -12.24 4.25 -5.07
CA VAL A 103 -11.89 4.88 -3.78
C VAL A 103 -10.39 4.75 -3.45
N PRO A 104 -9.46 5.11 -4.37
CA PRO A 104 -8.09 4.61 -4.33
C PRO A 104 -7.33 5.06 -3.08
N LYS A 105 -7.63 6.23 -2.50
CA LYS A 105 -6.96 6.68 -1.26
C LYS A 105 -7.34 5.81 -0.05
N LEU A 106 -8.63 5.51 0.12
CA LEU A 106 -9.08 4.65 1.23
C LEU A 106 -8.68 3.19 0.98
N ALA A 107 -8.84 2.71 -0.25
CA ALA A 107 -8.42 1.39 -0.66
C ALA A 107 -6.91 1.18 -0.42
N LEU A 108 -6.07 2.17 -0.77
CA LEU A 108 -4.63 2.11 -0.52
C LEU A 108 -4.32 2.11 0.97
N ALA A 109 -5.00 2.94 1.78
CA ALA A 109 -4.80 2.96 3.22
C ALA A 109 -5.16 1.63 3.89
N VAL A 110 -6.29 1.03 3.49
CA VAL A 110 -6.74 -0.29 3.99
C VAL A 110 -5.76 -1.38 3.55
N SER A 111 -5.39 -1.40 2.27
CA SER A 111 -4.42 -2.36 1.71
C SER A 111 -3.07 -2.24 2.41
N TRP A 112 -2.58 -1.02 2.62
CA TRP A 112 -1.33 -0.74 3.31
C TRP A 112 -1.36 -1.24 4.75
N PHE A 113 -2.41 -0.92 5.51
CA PHE A 113 -2.54 -1.34 6.90
C PHE A 113 -2.68 -2.86 7.03
N ALA A 114 -3.41 -3.51 6.12
CA ALA A 114 -3.51 -4.97 6.06
C ALA A 114 -2.14 -5.61 5.79
N TYR A 115 -1.35 -5.08 4.84
CA TYR A 115 0.00 -5.59 4.57
C TYR A 115 0.95 -5.36 5.75
N LEU A 116 0.89 -4.15 6.35
CA LEU A 116 1.66 -3.79 7.54
C LEU A 116 1.37 -4.73 8.71
N SER A 117 0.13 -5.21 8.83
CA SER A 117 -0.27 -6.14 9.89
C SER A 117 0.51 -7.46 9.83
N PHE A 118 0.75 -7.97 8.61
CA PHE A 118 1.55 -9.17 8.38
C PHE A 118 3.05 -8.90 8.52
N VAL A 119 3.55 -7.79 7.99
CA VAL A 119 4.98 -7.43 8.11
C VAL A 119 5.38 -7.20 9.57
N SER A 120 4.55 -6.52 10.36
CA SER A 120 4.87 -6.13 11.74
C SER A 120 4.95 -7.31 12.70
N LEU A 121 4.13 -8.35 12.51
CA LEU A 121 4.06 -9.51 13.41
C LEU A 121 4.58 -10.81 12.79
N GLY A 122 4.63 -10.90 11.46
CA GLY A 122 5.21 -12.02 10.71
C GLY A 122 6.71 -11.86 10.47
N TRP A 123 7.43 -11.22 11.39
CA TRP A 123 8.83 -10.81 11.27
C TRP A 123 9.80 -11.90 10.78
N PRO A 124 9.65 -13.21 11.08
CA PRO A 124 10.60 -14.21 10.60
C PRO A 124 10.54 -14.43 9.08
N PHE A 125 9.44 -14.05 8.43
CA PHE A 125 9.17 -14.35 7.01
C PHE A 125 8.77 -13.14 6.17
N MET A 126 8.30 -12.04 6.77
CA MET A 126 7.75 -10.88 6.05
C MET A 126 8.61 -9.62 6.17
N SER A 127 9.75 -9.68 6.87
CA SER A 127 10.61 -8.51 7.10
C SER A 127 11.75 -8.39 6.07
N PHE A 128 11.55 -8.86 4.84
CA PHE A 128 12.53 -8.69 3.77
C PHE A 128 12.52 -7.26 3.22
N GLN A 129 13.61 -6.87 2.56
CA GLN A 129 13.80 -5.51 2.05
C GLN A 129 12.69 -5.08 1.08
N TRP A 130 12.20 -6.00 0.24
CA TRP A 130 11.12 -5.72 -0.71
C TRP A 130 9.76 -5.50 -0.04
N ASP A 131 9.47 -6.17 1.08
CA ASP A 131 8.23 -5.97 1.85
C ASP A 131 8.19 -4.59 2.50
N VAL A 132 9.32 -4.17 3.07
CA VAL A 132 9.49 -2.83 3.65
C VAL A 132 9.41 -1.76 2.56
N LEU A 133 10.07 -1.98 1.41
CA LEU A 133 9.96 -1.07 0.26
C LEU A 133 8.51 -0.92 -0.20
N LEU A 134 7.76 -2.01 -0.32
CA LEU A 134 6.36 -1.96 -0.75
C LEU A 134 5.49 -1.14 0.21
N LEU A 135 5.73 -1.25 1.52
CA LEU A 135 5.07 -0.42 2.53
C LEU A 135 5.45 1.05 2.42
N GLU A 136 6.72 1.38 2.20
CA GLU A 136 7.19 2.76 2.05
C GLU A 136 6.66 3.43 0.78
N VAL A 137 6.66 2.69 -0.34
CA VAL A 137 6.09 3.15 -1.61
C VAL A 137 4.59 3.38 -1.46
N SER A 138 3.88 2.46 -0.81
CA SER A 138 2.44 2.58 -0.58
C SER A 138 2.08 3.72 0.37
N PHE A 139 2.88 3.92 1.42
CA PHE A 139 2.72 5.06 2.33
C PHE A 139 2.99 6.39 1.60
N THR A 140 4.04 6.46 0.77
CA THR A 140 4.34 7.64 -0.03
C THR A 140 3.24 7.93 -1.06
N ALA A 141 2.69 6.87 -1.66
CA ALA A 141 1.59 6.95 -2.61
C ALA A 141 0.31 7.56 -2.02
N PHE A 142 0.03 7.31 -0.75
CA PHE A 142 -1.13 7.86 -0.04
C PHE A 142 -1.23 9.39 -0.11
N PHE A 143 -0.10 10.10 -0.19
CA PHE A 143 -0.07 11.57 -0.21
C PHE A 143 -0.48 12.20 -1.53
N PHE A 144 -0.45 11.47 -2.65
CA PHE A 144 -0.86 12.01 -3.96
C PHE A 144 -2.05 11.28 -4.60
N VAL A 145 -2.43 10.11 -4.10
CA VAL A 145 -3.65 9.43 -4.56
C VAL A 145 -4.90 10.23 -4.15
N PRO A 146 -5.83 10.53 -5.07
CA PRO A 146 -7.01 11.35 -4.78
C PRO A 146 -8.05 10.60 -3.93
N LEU A 147 -8.71 11.33 -3.03
CA LEU A 147 -9.90 10.84 -2.33
C LEU A 147 -11.14 11.02 -3.22
N ARG A 148 -11.39 10.08 -4.13
CA ARG A 148 -12.54 10.10 -5.06
C ARG A 148 -13.11 8.72 -5.24
N LEU A 149 -14.41 8.62 -5.52
CA LEU A 149 -15.08 7.33 -5.72
C LEU A 149 -14.50 6.55 -6.91
N TRP A 150 -14.26 7.23 -8.03
CA TRP A 150 -13.66 6.63 -9.22
C TRP A 150 -12.55 7.54 -9.75
N ASP A 151 -11.35 6.98 -9.91
CA ASP A 151 -10.20 7.74 -10.39
C ASP A 151 -10.07 7.68 -11.91
N ARG A 152 -10.07 8.86 -12.54
CA ARG A 152 -9.99 9.05 -13.98
C ARG A 152 -8.75 9.86 -14.34
N PRO A 153 -8.07 9.57 -15.47
CA PRO A 153 -6.86 10.27 -15.88
C PRO A 153 -7.05 11.79 -15.96
N SER A 154 -8.18 12.25 -16.52
CA SER A 154 -8.47 13.67 -16.77
C SER A 154 -8.73 14.51 -15.51
N GLY A 155 -8.81 13.90 -14.33
CA GLY A 155 -9.02 14.61 -13.08
C GLY A 155 -7.96 14.33 -12.02
N HIS A 156 -6.97 13.49 -12.29
CA HIS A 156 -6.03 13.06 -11.26
C HIS A 156 -5.13 14.24 -10.85
N PRO A 157 -4.93 14.51 -9.54
CA PRO A 157 -4.16 15.65 -9.10
C PRO A 157 -2.68 15.49 -9.50
N ALA A 158 -2.02 16.59 -9.86
CA ALA A 158 -0.58 16.55 -10.07
C ALA A 158 0.12 16.15 -8.75
N PRO A 159 1.05 15.18 -8.78
CA PRO A 159 1.72 14.73 -7.57
C PRO A 159 2.57 15.84 -6.95
N HIS A 160 2.46 16.01 -5.64
CA HIS A 160 3.24 17.00 -4.89
C HIS A 160 4.75 16.78 -5.12
N PRO A 161 5.56 17.83 -5.35
CA PRO A 161 7.00 17.69 -5.62
C PRO A 161 7.76 16.86 -4.58
N ILE A 162 7.43 17.02 -3.30
CA ILE A 162 8.04 16.25 -2.20
C ILE A 162 7.76 14.75 -2.34
N ALA A 163 6.52 14.36 -2.67
CA ALA A 163 6.18 12.95 -2.85
C ALA A 163 6.91 12.33 -4.04
N ARG A 164 7.11 13.10 -5.14
CA ARG A 164 7.92 12.67 -6.28
C ARG A 164 9.38 12.46 -5.89
N TRP A 165 9.95 13.41 -5.16
CA TRP A 165 11.33 13.30 -4.69
C TRP A 165 11.51 12.12 -3.72
N ALA A 166 10.55 11.90 -2.82
CA ALA A 166 10.53 10.73 -1.93
C ALA A 166 10.50 9.41 -2.72
N LEU A 167 9.65 9.30 -3.75
CA LEU A 167 9.64 8.13 -4.65
C LEU A 167 10.99 7.94 -5.36
N TRP A 168 11.63 9.02 -5.80
CA TRP A 168 12.94 8.95 -6.46
C TRP A 168 14.03 8.49 -5.48
N TRP A 169 14.00 9.00 -4.25
CA TRP A 169 14.91 8.56 -3.21
C TRP A 169 14.73 7.08 -2.87
N LEU A 170 13.49 6.59 -2.80
CA LEU A 170 13.19 5.16 -2.58
C LEU A 170 13.79 4.25 -3.66
N LEU A 171 13.90 4.71 -4.92
CA LEU A 171 14.56 3.94 -5.98
C LEU A 171 16.05 3.70 -5.70
N PHE A 172 16.74 4.67 -5.11
CA PHE A 172 18.17 4.56 -4.78
C PHE A 172 18.41 3.83 -3.46
N ARG A 173 17.40 3.72 -2.59
CA ARG A 173 17.50 2.98 -1.33
C ARG A 173 17.57 1.46 -1.52
N LEU A 174 17.11 0.95 -2.66
CA LEU A 174 17.09 -0.48 -2.97
C LEU A 174 18.47 -1.04 -3.37
N VAL A 175 19.55 -0.25 -3.24
CA VAL A 175 20.94 -0.64 -3.58
C VAL A 175 21.78 -0.77 -2.33
#